data_AF-A0AAP3E153-F1
#
_entry.id   AF-A0AAP3E153-F1
#
_cell.length_a   1.000
_cell.length_b   1.000
_cell.length_c   1.000
_cell.angle_alpha   90.00
_cell.angle_beta   90.00
_cell.angle_gamma   90.00
#
_symmetry.space_group_name_H-M   'P 1'
#
loop_
_entity.id
_entity.type
_entity.pdbx_description
1 polymer ?
#
loop_
_entity_poly.entity_id
_entity_poly.type
_entity_poly.pdbx_seq_one_letter_code
_entity_poly.pdbx_strand_id
1 'polypeptide(L)'
;MADDKKGRNKQADDEERRQRKRELEEARERGDEAEPEPDPDPDELEPVHDDPGERLGELDEALEEQEYPTTTEDLIEAHGDREVESQEGWKSVDDVLAPVDDETYDSADEVRSRIQGLIRRG
;
A
#
# COMPACT_ATOMS: atom_id res chain seq x y z
N MET A 1 36.69 68.56 21.12
CA MET A 1 37.18 67.76 19.98
C MET A 1 36.16 66.69 19.66
N ALA A 2 35.79 66.62 18.37
CA ALA A 2 35.19 65.51 17.61
C ALA A 2 33.85 64.90 18.04
N ASP A 3 32.84 65.29 17.26
CA ASP A 3 31.56 64.67 17.01
C ASP A 3 31.61 63.20 16.51
N ASP A 4 30.42 62.59 16.65
CA ASP A 4 29.80 61.59 15.79
C ASP A 4 30.41 60.19 15.66
N LYS A 5 29.63 59.20 16.11
CA LYS A 5 29.21 58.04 15.28
C LYS A 5 28.12 57.24 15.98
N LYS A 6 26.99 57.92 16.19
CA LYS A 6 25.65 57.32 16.07
C LYS A 6 25.65 56.48 14.79
N GLY A 7 25.45 55.17 14.88
CA GLY A 7 25.12 54.38 13.68
C GLY A 7 25.80 53.01 13.51
N ARG A 8 26.96 52.74 14.12
CA ARG A 8 27.76 51.60 13.63
C ARG A 8 27.26 50.21 14.03
N ASN A 9 26.57 50.05 15.16
CA ASN A 9 26.14 48.71 15.59
C ASN A 9 24.86 48.21 14.90
N LYS A 10 24.15 49.06 14.15
CA LYS A 10 22.90 48.68 13.46
C LYS A 10 23.15 48.08 12.06
N GLN A 11 24.36 48.19 11.52
CA GLN A 11 24.67 47.66 10.18
C GLN A 11 25.11 46.19 10.18
N ALA A 12 25.38 45.60 11.35
CA ALA A 12 25.87 44.22 11.45
C ALA A 12 24.78 43.16 11.13
N ASP A 13 23.50 43.48 11.30
CA ASP A 13 22.39 42.52 11.17
C ASP A 13 21.84 42.40 9.74
N ASP A 14 22.11 43.38 8.87
CA ASP A 14 21.49 43.45 7.54
C ASP A 14 22.31 42.74 6.44
N GLU A 15 23.62 42.57 6.62
CA GLU A 15 24.51 41.90 5.65
C GLU A 15 24.47 40.37 5.74
N GLU A 16 24.34 39.79 6.94
CA GLU A 16 24.26 38.34 7.12
C GLU A 16 22.97 37.76 6.51
N ARG A 17 21.88 38.54 6.57
CA ARG A 17 20.57 38.17 6.00
C ARG A 17 20.56 38.17 4.47
N ARG A 18 21.44 38.95 3.82
CA ARG A 18 21.55 39.03 2.36
C ARG A 18 22.37 37.88 1.77
N GLN A 19 23.34 37.35 2.51
CA GLN A 19 24.10 36.18 2.06
C GLN A 19 23.26 34.90 2.14
N ARG A 20 22.53 34.69 3.24
CA ARG A 20 21.69 33.49 3.43
C ARG A 20 20.57 33.33 2.40
N LYS A 21 20.12 34.41 1.76
CA LYS A 21 19.01 34.37 0.78
C LYS A 21 19.45 33.87 -0.60
N ARG A 22 20.74 33.99 -0.95
CA ARG A 22 21.24 33.62 -2.29
C ARG A 22 21.49 32.11 -2.42
N GLU A 23 21.87 31.43 -1.34
CA GLU A 23 22.04 29.96 -1.35
C GLU A 23 20.71 29.19 -1.43
N LEU A 24 19.58 29.82 -1.04
CA LEU A 24 18.28 29.12 -0.99
C LEU A 24 17.55 29.04 -2.35
N GLU A 25 17.94 29.86 -3.34
CA GLU A 25 17.23 29.96 -4.63
C GLU A 25 17.83 29.03 -5.71
N GLU A 26 19.15 28.77 -5.68
CA GLU A 26 19.83 27.92 -6.67
C GLU A 26 19.56 26.40 -6.47
N ALA A 27 19.03 26.00 -5.31
CA ALA A 27 18.63 24.62 -5.06
C ALA A 27 17.27 24.27 -5.68
N ARG A 28 16.41 25.26 -5.96
CA ARG A 28 15.03 25.01 -6.39
C ARG A 28 14.87 24.88 -7.90
N GLU A 29 15.71 25.55 -8.70
CA GLU A 29 15.58 25.50 -10.18
C GLU A 29 16.06 24.16 -10.77
N ARG A 30 16.91 23.39 -10.08
CA ARG A 30 17.27 22.01 -10.49
C ARG A 30 16.22 20.96 -10.08
N GLY A 31 15.35 21.27 -9.11
CA GLY A 31 14.35 20.33 -8.60
C GLY A 31 13.01 20.33 -9.35
N ASP A 32 12.85 21.21 -10.35
CA ASP A 32 11.60 21.40 -11.09
C ASP A 32 11.69 20.96 -12.57
N GLU A 33 12.87 20.53 -13.05
CA GLU A 33 12.90 19.60 -14.18
C GLU A 33 12.68 18.22 -13.57
N ALA A 34 11.46 17.71 -13.63
CA ALA A 34 11.16 16.33 -13.31
C ALA A 34 12.12 15.44 -14.10
N GLU A 35 13.18 14.97 -13.44
CA GLU A 35 13.92 13.81 -13.88
C GLU A 35 12.85 12.74 -14.17
N PRO A 36 12.90 12.06 -15.33
CA PRO A 36 11.99 10.94 -15.55
C PRO A 36 12.18 10.02 -14.34
N GLU A 37 11.08 9.75 -13.61
CA GLU A 37 11.16 8.83 -12.48
C GLU A 37 11.86 7.57 -12.98
N PRO A 38 12.97 7.15 -12.35
CA PRO A 38 13.61 5.89 -12.72
C PRO A 38 12.54 4.80 -12.64
N ASP A 39 12.53 3.86 -13.60
CA ASP A 39 11.76 2.62 -13.42
C ASP A 39 12.09 2.11 -12.01
N PRO A 40 11.11 2.03 -11.09
CA PRO A 40 11.41 1.76 -9.71
C PRO A 40 12.16 0.43 -9.66
N ASP A 41 13.30 0.42 -8.97
CA ASP A 41 13.94 -0.83 -8.58
C ASP A 41 12.84 -1.70 -7.95
N PRO A 42 12.68 -2.98 -8.36
CA PRO A 42 11.62 -3.83 -7.82
C PRO A 42 11.70 -4.01 -6.29
N ASP A 43 12.83 -3.61 -5.69
CA ASP A 43 13.07 -3.53 -4.24
C ASP A 43 12.52 -2.24 -3.56
N GLU A 44 12.14 -1.19 -4.30
CA GLU A 44 11.51 0.06 -3.80
C GLU A 44 9.99 0.15 -4.05
N LEU A 45 9.39 -0.89 -4.64
CA LEU A 45 7.95 -1.06 -4.58
C LEU A 45 7.56 -1.02 -3.10
N GLU A 46 6.71 -0.07 -2.70
CA GLU A 46 5.99 -0.18 -1.43
C GLU A 46 5.52 -1.63 -1.32
N PRO A 47 5.71 -2.32 -0.17
CA PRO A 47 5.14 -3.65 -0.03
C PRO A 47 3.68 -3.52 -0.42
N VAL A 48 3.34 -4.11 -1.58
CA VAL A 48 1.98 -4.30 -2.10
C VAL A 48 1.16 -4.57 -0.87
N HIS A 49 0.15 -3.72 -0.58
CA HIS A 49 -0.59 -3.72 0.68
C HIS A 49 -1.05 -5.12 1.04
N ASP A 50 -0.16 -5.80 1.71
CA ASP A 50 -0.39 -7.12 2.19
C ASP A 50 -0.75 -6.87 3.61
N ASP A 51 -2.04 -6.68 3.85
CA ASP A 51 -2.55 -6.87 5.18
C ASP A 51 -2.30 -8.36 5.48
N PRO A 52 -1.22 -8.71 6.21
CA PRO A 52 -0.72 -10.07 6.27
C PRO A 52 -1.55 -10.91 7.26
N GLY A 53 -2.61 -10.32 7.82
CA GLY A 53 -3.56 -10.97 8.73
C GLY A 53 -4.73 -11.66 8.04
N GLU A 54 -4.78 -11.63 6.71
CA GLU A 54 -5.97 -12.03 5.95
C GLU A 54 -5.69 -12.96 4.78
N ARG A 55 -4.43 -13.29 4.48
CA ARG A 55 -4.08 -14.16 3.34
C ARG A 55 -4.58 -15.57 3.57
N LEU A 56 -5.30 -16.13 2.60
CA LEU A 56 -5.79 -17.52 2.62
C LEU A 56 -4.72 -18.56 2.23
N GLY A 57 -3.43 -18.22 2.40
CA GLY A 57 -2.31 -19.05 1.96
C GLY A 57 -2.32 -19.24 0.45
N GLU A 58 -2.10 -20.49 0.00
CA GLU A 58 -2.04 -20.86 -1.42
C GLU A 58 -3.33 -20.57 -2.19
N LEU A 59 -4.47 -20.44 -1.50
CA LEU A 59 -5.74 -20.07 -2.13
C LEU A 59 -5.73 -18.61 -2.60
N ASP A 60 -5.06 -17.72 -1.87
CA ASP A 60 -5.04 -16.27 -2.14
C ASP A 60 -4.49 -16.00 -3.56
N GLU A 61 -3.32 -16.58 -3.86
CA GLU A 61 -2.66 -16.45 -5.16
C GLU A 61 -3.55 -16.95 -6.31
N ALA A 62 -4.22 -18.07 -6.12
CA ALA A 62 -5.08 -18.59 -7.18
C ALA A 62 -6.40 -17.84 -7.34
N LEU A 63 -6.91 -17.21 -6.28
CA LEU A 63 -8.04 -16.30 -6.40
C LEU A 63 -7.63 -15.06 -7.21
N GLU A 64 -6.39 -14.57 -7.07
CA GLU A 64 -5.87 -13.47 -7.89
C GLU A 64 -5.66 -13.86 -9.36
N GLU A 65 -5.25 -15.11 -9.64
CA GLU A 65 -5.02 -15.61 -11.01
C GLU A 65 -6.31 -15.98 -11.76
N GLN A 66 -7.45 -16.09 -11.07
CA GLN A 66 -8.73 -16.48 -11.70
C GLN A 66 -9.45 -15.34 -12.41
N GLU A 67 -10.33 -15.72 -13.34
CA GLU A 67 -11.21 -14.78 -14.05
C GLU A 67 -12.50 -14.51 -13.27
N TYR A 68 -12.93 -13.25 -13.27
CA TYR A 68 -14.17 -12.77 -12.65
C TYR A 68 -15.09 -12.15 -13.69
N PRO A 69 -16.44 -12.21 -13.50
CA PRO A 69 -17.14 -12.75 -12.34
C PRO A 69 -17.15 -14.29 -12.28
N THR A 70 -17.13 -14.84 -11.06
CA THR A 70 -17.19 -16.29 -10.76
C THR A 70 -18.30 -16.60 -9.77
N THR A 71 -18.75 -17.85 -9.65
CA THR A 71 -19.77 -18.25 -8.67
C THR A 71 -19.22 -19.14 -7.56
N THR A 72 -19.94 -19.27 -6.46
CA THR A 72 -19.58 -20.19 -5.38
C THR A 72 -19.40 -21.63 -5.88
N GLU A 73 -20.29 -22.12 -6.75
CA GLU A 73 -20.14 -23.46 -7.34
C GLU A 73 -18.86 -23.59 -8.20
N ASP A 74 -18.56 -22.60 -9.04
CA ASP A 74 -17.34 -22.58 -9.87
C ASP A 74 -16.06 -22.51 -9.01
N LEU A 75 -16.10 -21.75 -7.92
CA LEU A 75 -15.00 -21.67 -6.95
C LEU A 75 -14.76 -22.99 -6.21
N ILE A 76 -15.83 -23.69 -5.84
CA ILE A 76 -15.73 -25.02 -5.21
C ILE A 76 -15.21 -26.04 -6.24
N GLU A 77 -15.64 -25.96 -7.50
CA GLU A 77 -15.14 -26.86 -8.54
C GLU A 77 -13.65 -26.61 -8.85
N ALA A 78 -13.22 -25.35 -8.87
CA ALA A 78 -11.84 -24.99 -9.18
C ALA A 78 -10.88 -25.13 -7.97
N HIS A 79 -11.35 -24.77 -6.76
CA HIS A 79 -10.51 -24.63 -5.57
C HIS A 79 -11.07 -25.32 -4.32
N GLY A 80 -12.13 -26.12 -4.43
CA GLY A 80 -12.77 -26.80 -3.29
C GLY A 80 -11.83 -27.72 -2.51
N ASP A 81 -10.85 -28.33 -3.19
CA ASP A 81 -9.82 -29.17 -2.58
C ASP A 81 -8.74 -28.39 -1.80
N ARG A 82 -8.69 -27.05 -1.92
CA ARG A 82 -7.66 -26.25 -1.24
C ARG A 82 -7.96 -26.15 0.25
N GLU A 83 -6.91 -26.21 1.04
CA GLU A 83 -6.99 -26.07 2.49
C GLU A 83 -6.76 -24.61 2.90
N VAL A 84 -7.63 -24.13 3.79
CA VAL A 84 -7.56 -22.81 4.40
C VAL A 84 -7.43 -22.97 5.91
N GLU A 85 -6.59 -22.14 6.52
CA GLU A 85 -6.40 -22.15 7.96
C GLU A 85 -7.61 -21.50 8.65
N SER A 86 -8.26 -22.25 9.53
CA SER A 86 -9.38 -21.76 10.34
C SER A 86 -9.09 -21.79 11.84
N GLN A 87 -9.97 -21.18 12.64
CA GLN A 87 -9.85 -21.20 14.11
C GLN A 87 -9.86 -22.62 14.70
N GLU A 88 -10.52 -23.56 14.02
CA GLU A 88 -10.61 -24.97 14.41
C GLU A 88 -9.50 -25.84 13.81
N GLY A 89 -8.62 -25.26 12.99
CA GLY A 89 -7.57 -25.95 12.22
C GLY A 89 -7.78 -25.81 10.71
N TRP A 90 -7.12 -26.65 9.92
CA TRP A 90 -7.24 -26.65 8.46
C TRP A 90 -8.60 -27.18 8.01
N LYS A 91 -9.28 -26.45 7.13
CA LYS A 91 -10.54 -26.84 6.48
C LYS A 91 -10.44 -26.67 4.98
N SER A 92 -11.16 -27.47 4.21
CA SER A 92 -11.23 -27.28 2.77
C SER A 92 -12.13 -26.10 2.41
N VAL A 93 -11.86 -25.45 1.28
CA VAL A 93 -12.72 -24.40 0.73
C VAL A 93 -14.15 -24.91 0.52
N ASP A 94 -14.30 -26.15 0.06
CA ASP A 94 -15.60 -26.83 -0.05
C ASP A 94 -16.34 -26.86 1.29
N ASP A 95 -15.69 -27.24 2.40
CA ASP A 95 -16.33 -27.32 3.72
C ASP A 95 -16.72 -25.92 4.25
N VAL A 96 -15.87 -24.92 3.98
CA VAL A 96 -16.11 -23.53 4.38
C VAL A 96 -17.26 -22.91 3.57
N LEU A 97 -17.35 -23.21 2.28
CA LEU A 97 -18.36 -22.66 1.37
C LEU A 97 -19.64 -23.52 1.25
N ALA A 98 -19.65 -24.76 1.74
CA ALA A 98 -20.84 -25.63 1.79
C ALA A 98 -22.11 -24.97 2.39
N PRO A 99 -22.03 -24.12 3.44
CA PRO A 99 -23.20 -23.40 3.95
C PRO A 99 -23.58 -22.14 3.15
N VAL A 100 -22.84 -21.79 2.10
CA VAL A 100 -23.07 -20.62 1.24
C VAL A 100 -23.89 -21.06 0.02
N ASP A 101 -25.00 -20.38 -0.23
CA ASP A 101 -25.76 -20.54 -1.48
C ASP A 101 -24.92 -20.07 -2.69
N ASP A 102 -25.30 -20.48 -3.92
CA ASP A 102 -24.62 -20.03 -5.14
C ASP A 102 -24.75 -18.51 -5.30
N GLU A 103 -23.64 -17.81 -5.02
CA GLU A 103 -23.50 -16.37 -5.08
C GLU A 103 -22.43 -16.02 -6.12
N THR A 104 -22.60 -14.89 -6.81
CA THR A 104 -21.63 -14.40 -7.79
C THR A 104 -20.69 -13.41 -7.12
N TYR A 105 -19.40 -13.56 -7.38
CA TYR A 105 -18.34 -12.67 -6.92
C TYR A 105 -17.74 -11.94 -8.10
N ASP A 106 -17.57 -10.62 -7.98
CA ASP A 106 -16.98 -9.78 -9.03
C ASP A 106 -15.47 -9.62 -8.88
N SER A 107 -14.86 -10.06 -7.76
CA SER A 107 -13.43 -9.92 -7.48
C SER A 107 -12.89 -10.92 -6.45
N ALA A 108 -11.57 -11.16 -6.47
CA ALA A 108 -10.87 -12.01 -5.52
C ALA A 108 -11.03 -11.56 -4.06
N ASP A 109 -10.99 -10.25 -3.82
CA ASP A 109 -11.21 -9.65 -2.50
C ASP A 109 -12.58 -9.99 -1.90
N GLU A 110 -13.63 -10.07 -2.72
CA GLU A 110 -14.97 -10.45 -2.24
C GLU A 110 -14.99 -11.91 -1.78
N VAL A 111 -14.43 -12.81 -2.59
CA VAL A 111 -14.30 -14.23 -2.23
C VAL A 111 -13.48 -14.40 -0.96
N ARG A 112 -12.35 -13.70 -0.88
CA ARG A 112 -11.45 -13.73 0.28
C ARG A 112 -12.16 -13.26 1.54
N SER A 113 -12.80 -12.09 1.47
CA SER A 113 -13.58 -11.52 2.58
C SER A 113 -14.69 -12.48 3.03
N ARG A 114 -15.34 -13.16 2.08
CA ARG A 114 -16.37 -14.15 2.35
C ARG A 114 -15.82 -15.35 3.12
N ILE A 115 -14.75 -15.97 2.63
CA ILE A 115 -14.12 -17.15 3.24
C ILE A 115 -13.59 -16.82 4.64
N GLN A 116 -12.89 -15.69 4.79
CA GLN A 116 -12.41 -15.24 6.08
C GLN A 116 -13.53 -14.97 7.09
N GLY A 117 -14.64 -14.39 6.65
CA GLY A 117 -15.82 -14.14 7.48
C GLY A 117 -16.44 -15.44 8.02
N LEU A 118 -16.42 -16.52 7.21
CA LEU A 118 -16.92 -17.84 7.60
C LEU A 118 -15.97 -18.52 8.59
N ILE A 119 -14.67 -18.47 8.32
CA ILE A 119 -13.62 -19.04 9.18
C ILE A 119 -13.56 -18.37 10.57
N ARG A 120 -13.75 -17.05 10.64
CA ARG A 120 -13.77 -16.31 11.92
C ARG A 120 -15.06 -16.50 12.72
N ARG A 121 -16.15 -16.93 12.06
CA ARG A 121 -17.45 -17.17 12.69
C ARG A 121 -17.66 -18.64 13.08
N GLY A 122 -16.98 -19.56 12.40
CA GLY A 122 -16.94 -21.00 12.68
C GLY A 122 -16.32 -21.32 14.03
#